data_AF-W0SFM2-F1
#
_entry.id   AF-W0SFM2-F1
#
_cell.length_a   1.000
_cell.length_b   1.000
_cell.length_c   1.000
_cell.angle_alpha   90.00
_cell.angle_beta   90.00
_cell.angle_gamma   90.00
#
_symmetry.space_group_name_H-M   'P 1'
#
loop_
_entity.id
_entity.type
_entity.pdbx_description
1 polymer ?
#
loop_
_entity_poly.entity_id
_entity_poly.type
_entity_poly.pdbx_seq_one_letter_code
_entity_poly.pdbx_strand_id
1 'polypeptide(L)' 'MKFRVNYKGIQKYIGQLEMANAYLAKHWGSVSRAYEFGVKLELVQQVR' A
#
# COMPACT_ATOMS: atom_id res chain seq x y z
N MET A 1 4.33 4.95 -12.15
CA MET A 1 3.04 4.34 -11.73
C MET A 1 2.79 4.65 -10.27
N LYS A 2 1.56 4.93 -9.87
CA LYS A 2 1.20 5.14 -8.45
C LYS A 2 0.55 3.90 -7.88
N PHE A 3 0.77 3.66 -6.60
CA PHE A 3 0.20 2.58 -5.83
C PHE A 3 -0.52 3.15 -4.61
N ARG A 4 -1.68 2.59 -4.33
CA ARG A 4 -2.52 2.89 -3.18
C ARG A 4 -2.29 1.79 -2.14
N VAL A 5 -2.12 2.19 -0.89
CA VAL A 5 -2.22 1.29 0.26
C VAL A 5 -3.65 1.36 0.78
N ASN A 6 -4.33 0.21 0.77
CA ASN A 6 -5.71 0.05 1.21
C ASN A 6 -5.73 -0.87 2.43
N TYR A 7 -6.41 -0.46 3.50
CA TYR A 7 -6.61 -1.29 4.69
C TYR A 7 -8.08 -1.20 5.10
N LYS A 8 -8.78 -2.35 5.10
CA LYS A 8 -10.20 -2.46 5.44
C LYS A 8 -11.10 -1.50 4.64
N GLY A 9 -10.80 -1.30 3.35
CA GLY A 9 -11.56 -0.40 2.48
C GLY A 9 -11.21 1.09 2.60
N ILE A 10 -10.25 1.44 3.47
CA ILE A 10 -9.80 2.81 3.68
C ILE A 10 -8.43 3.00 3.01
N GLN A 11 -8.32 4.00 2.13
CA GLN A 11 -7.03 4.42 1.59
C GLN A 11 -6.18 5.02 2.73
N LYS A 12 -5.01 4.43 2.97
CA LYS A 12 -4.04 4.92 3.96
C LYS A 12 -2.91 5.72 3.34
N TYR A 13 -2.51 5.40 2.12
CA TYR A 13 -1.40 6.06 1.43
C TYR A 13 -1.54 5.95 -0.10
N ILE A 14 -0.95 6.89 -0.84
CA ILE A 14 -0.79 6.81 -2.29
C ILE A 14 0.58 7.38 -2.67
N GLY A 15 1.35 6.64 -3.48
CA GLY A 15 2.71 7.05 -3.84
C GLY A 15 3.34 6.15 -4.88
N GLN A 16 4.65 6.28 -5.07
CA GLN A 16 5.41 5.32 -5.87
C GLN A 16 5.55 3.98 -5.12
N LEU A 17 5.90 2.90 -5.84
CA LEU A 17 6.00 1.56 -5.27
C LEU A 17 6.94 1.50 -4.06
N GLU A 18 8.15 2.07 -4.20
CA GLU A 18 9.14 2.09 -3.12
C GLU A 18 8.63 2.80 -1.87
N MET A 19 7.97 3.95 -2.05
CA MET A 19 7.42 4.69 -0.92
C MET A 19 6.23 3.98 -0.27
N ALA A 20 5.38 3.32 -1.07
CA ALA A 20 4.28 2.53 -0.56
C ALA A 20 4.79 1.30 0.23
N ASN A 21 5.85 0.64 -0.24
CA ASN A 21 6.50 -0.45 0.49
C ASN A 21 7.16 0.04 1.78
N ALA A 22 7.86 1.17 1.73
CA ALA A 22 8.43 1.80 2.93
C ALA A 22 7.35 2.17 3.96
N TYR A 23 6.21 2.68 3.49
CA TYR A 23 5.04 2.95 4.33
C TYR A 23 4.52 1.67 5.01
N LEU A 24 4.35 0.58 4.24
CA LEU A 24 3.91 -0.71 4.79
C LEU A 24 4.90 -1.23 5.85
N ALA A 25 6.19 -1.22 5.55
CA ALA A 25 7.23 -1.69 6.48
C ALA A 25 7.27 -0.84 7.76
N LYS A 26 7.13 0.49 7.64
CA LYS A 26 7.12 1.40 8.80
C LYS A 26 5.92 1.17 9.72
N HIS A 27 4.75 0.88 9.17
CA HIS A 27 3.50 0.80 9.95
C HIS A 27 3.15 -0.63 10.42
N TRP A 28 3.62 -1.67 9.73
CA TRP A 28 3.35 -3.08 10.07
C TRP A 28 4.61 -3.91 10.31
N GLY A 29 5.79 -3.29 10.35
CA GLY A 29 7.09 -3.94 10.57
C GLY A 29 7.70 -4.56 9.31
N SER A 30 6.88 -5.10 8.41
CA SER A 30 7.31 -5.55 7.08
C SER A 30 6.15 -5.49 6.09
N VAL A 31 6.48 -5.54 4.79
CA VAL A 31 5.49 -5.62 3.71
C VAL A 31 4.67 -6.91 3.85
N SER A 32 5.33 -8.06 4.05
CA SER A 32 4.65 -9.37 4.21
C SER A 32 3.66 -9.36 5.37
N ARG A 33 4.08 -8.81 6.53
CA ARG A 33 3.21 -8.71 7.70
C ARG A 33 2.01 -7.79 7.45
N ALA A 34 2.19 -6.70 6.69
CA ALA A 34 1.06 -5.86 6.31
C ALA A 34 0.00 -6.64 5.50
N TYR A 35 0.42 -7.52 4.59
CA TYR A 35 -0.51 -8.39 3.84
C TYR A 35 -1.23 -9.40 4.72
N GLU A 36 -0.55 -9.98 5.73
CA GLU A 36 -1.19 -10.86 6.72
C GLU A 36 -2.29 -10.14 7.52
N PHE A 37 -2.11 -8.84 7.79
CA PHE A 37 -3.13 -7.99 8.41
C PHE A 37 -4.24 -7.54 7.44
N GLY A 38 -4.21 -7.96 6.18
CA GLY A 38 -5.20 -7.57 5.18
C GLY A 38 -4.99 -6.19 4.57
N VAL A 39 -3.79 -5.61 4.70
CA VAL A 39 -3.39 -4.43 3.95
C VAL A 39 -3.05 -4.86 2.52
N LYS A 40 -3.54 -4.12 1.52
CA LYS A 40 -3.30 -4.41 0.11
C LYS A 40 -2.69 -3.22 -0.60
N LEU A 41 -1.79 -3.49 -1.53
CA LEU A 41 -1.16 -2.51 -2.39
C LEU A 41 -1.81 -2.61 -3.78
N GLU A 42 -2.53 -1.58 -4.17
CA GLU A 42 -3.36 -1.54 -5.38
C GLU A 42 -2.71 -0.61 -6.40
N LEU A 43 -2.55 -1.04 -7.64
CA LEU A 43 -2.09 -0.17 -8.71
C LEU A 43 -3.16 0.90 -8.97
N VAL A 44 -2.79 2.16 -8.89
CA VAL A 44 -3.64 3.27 -9.31
C VAL A 44 -3.44 3.41 -10.81
N GLN A 45 -4.21 2.64 -11.58
CA GLN A 45 -4.29 2.86 -13.02
C GLN A 45 -4.88 4.25 -13.25
N GLN A 46 -4.14 5.10 -13.96
CA GLN A 46 -4.74 6.28 -14.58
C GLN A 46 -5.72 5.75 -15.62
N VAL A 47 -7.00 5.79 -15.29
CA VAL A 47 -8.06 5.66 -16.29
C VAL A 47 -7.82 6.81 -17.27
N ARG A 48 -7.49 6.47 -18.51
CA ARG A 48 -7.34 7.43 -19.63
C ARG A 48 -8.68 8.05 -19.97
#